data_AF-A0A058ZNB1-F1
#
_entry.id   AF-A0A058ZNB1-F1
#
_cell.length_a   1.000
_cell.length_b   1.000
_cell.length_c   1.000
_cell.angle_alpha   90.00
_cell.angle_beta   90.00
_cell.angle_gamma   90.00
#
_symmetry.space_group_name_H-M   'P 1'
#
loop_
_entity.id
_entity.type
_entity.pdbx_description
1 polymer ?
#
loop_
_entity_poly.entity_id
_entity_poly.type
_entity_poly.pdbx_seq_one_letter_code
_entity_poly.pdbx_strand_id
1 'polypeptide(L)'
;MARLDIIVTVLPQFSILETVIGYVDANVPDSDLAGALSAADADLTVFAPTNDAFAALAQDFGYVGDPADTAAVTQFLVDNVTPETLEAVLLYHVSPGTQTSTDIVNAGSVHTLGGTITVDAPTLVDNEPDLIDPSLIFTDVPADNGIIHVIDRILIPIDLPGNDAPTIAGIVASSGAGFDENPGDFDMLLTALDAAGLVGALDDAHADLTAFAPIDQAFIDLANALGYAGSDEEGAFGYLVEALTLLGGGDPIPLLTDILLYHVAPESLQASQVLSATQIDTLLGATIGVDGASLVDNDPDIPNPDIIATDIQAENGVVHVIDGVLIPADVLQSDGSNDVDLVIGDEGASNVATGADNDLIDGNGGIDIINAGAGDDTVIGGTGLDLLTGGTGADLFIFNTGDGTDFVLGFESGADMIDLSNTGATNLHDISVEQGLFTTTIGYGKGDSITVVHGLGNAPAEDDFIFADDLMM
;
A
#
# COMPACT_ATOMS: atom_id res chain seq x y z
N MET A 1 -49.06 2.85 9.94
CA MET A 1 -47.64 2.60 10.24
C MET A 1 -47.53 1.13 10.57
N ALA A 2 -46.44 0.50 10.16
CA ALA A 2 -46.24 -0.94 10.36
C ALA A 2 -45.52 -1.10 11.71
N ARG A 3 -45.97 -2.06 12.51
CA ARG A 3 -45.27 -2.49 13.71
C ARG A 3 -43.95 -3.18 13.32
N LEU A 4 -42.97 -3.21 14.22
CA LEU A 4 -41.65 -3.79 13.95
C LEU A 4 -41.74 -5.29 13.62
N ASP A 5 -42.71 -6.00 14.20
CA ASP A 5 -43.10 -7.37 13.78
C ASP A 5 -43.55 -7.40 12.31
N ILE A 6 -44.38 -6.46 11.83
CA ILE A 6 -44.87 -6.38 10.45
C ILE A 6 -43.73 -6.07 9.46
N ILE A 7 -42.74 -5.25 9.80
CA ILE A 7 -41.65 -4.93 8.86
C ILE A 7 -40.71 -6.14 8.69
N VAL A 8 -40.42 -6.86 9.78
CA VAL A 8 -39.59 -8.07 9.75
C VAL A 8 -40.35 -9.26 9.14
N THR A 9 -41.65 -9.43 9.40
CA THR A 9 -42.46 -10.56 8.89
C THR A 9 -43.04 -10.38 7.49
N VAL A 10 -43.10 -9.17 6.94
CA VAL A 10 -43.75 -8.91 5.63
C VAL A 10 -42.74 -8.67 4.50
N LEU A 11 -41.48 -8.36 4.83
CA LEU A 11 -40.44 -8.16 3.82
C LEU A 11 -39.67 -9.46 3.57
N PRO A 12 -39.63 -9.97 2.33
CA PRO A 12 -38.99 -11.26 2.01
C PRO A 12 -37.49 -11.27 2.31
N GLN A 13 -36.86 -10.11 2.43
CA GLN A 13 -35.43 -9.96 2.73
C GLN A 13 -35.05 -10.21 4.21
N PHE A 14 -36.02 -10.46 5.10
CA PHE A 14 -35.78 -10.72 6.54
C PHE A 14 -36.31 -12.08 7.00
N SER A 15 -36.61 -12.99 6.06
CA SER A 15 -37.17 -14.30 6.38
C SER A 15 -36.23 -15.18 7.22
N ILE A 16 -34.91 -15.03 7.04
CA ILE A 16 -33.93 -15.75 7.87
C ILE A 16 -33.98 -15.20 9.31
N LEU A 17 -33.96 -13.87 9.47
CA LEU A 17 -34.06 -13.21 10.79
C LEU A 17 -35.30 -13.68 11.57
N GLU A 18 -36.48 -13.71 10.92
CA GLU A 18 -37.72 -14.20 11.54
C GLU A 18 -37.58 -15.66 12.01
N THR A 19 -37.00 -16.51 11.16
CA THR A 19 -36.83 -17.94 11.47
C THR A 19 -35.85 -18.15 12.61
N VAL A 20 -34.76 -17.38 12.65
CA VAL A 20 -33.74 -17.45 13.72
C VAL A 20 -34.32 -16.97 15.06
N ILE A 21 -35.09 -15.87 15.07
CA ILE A 21 -35.80 -15.42 16.29
C ILE A 21 -36.73 -16.53 16.81
N GLY A 22 -37.53 -17.13 15.93
CA GLY A 22 -38.43 -18.22 16.31
C GLY A 22 -37.70 -19.48 16.80
N TYR A 23 -36.52 -19.76 16.26
CA TYR A 23 -35.66 -20.85 16.71
C TYR A 23 -35.10 -20.59 18.11
N VAL A 24 -34.61 -19.37 18.39
CA VAL A 24 -34.08 -18.99 19.71
C VAL A 24 -35.18 -19.06 20.77
N ASP A 25 -36.35 -18.47 20.52
CA ASP A 25 -37.50 -18.50 21.45
C ASP A 25 -37.99 -19.93 21.74
N ALA A 26 -37.78 -20.88 20.83
CA ALA A 26 -38.15 -22.27 21.00
C ALA A 26 -37.12 -23.11 21.78
N ASN A 27 -35.84 -22.72 21.75
CA ASN A 27 -34.72 -23.54 22.25
C ASN A 27 -34.00 -22.94 23.46
N VAL A 28 -34.10 -21.64 23.70
CA VAL A 28 -33.52 -20.98 24.88
C VAL A 28 -34.59 -20.82 25.97
N PRO A 29 -34.36 -21.32 27.20
CA PRO A 29 -35.30 -21.15 28.31
C PRO A 29 -35.54 -19.67 28.63
N ASP A 30 -36.81 -19.29 28.82
CA ASP A 30 -37.26 -17.94 29.18
C ASP A 30 -37.01 -16.84 28.13
N SER A 31 -36.56 -17.19 26.91
CA SER A 31 -36.49 -16.26 25.77
C SER A 31 -37.91 -15.89 25.28
N ASP A 32 -38.11 -14.60 25.00
CA ASP A 32 -39.32 -14.04 24.37
C ASP A 32 -38.93 -12.84 23.50
N LEU A 33 -37.97 -13.05 22.59
CA LEU A 33 -37.45 -12.02 21.69
C LEU A 33 -38.55 -11.53 20.75
N ALA A 34 -39.38 -12.43 20.20
CA ALA A 34 -40.52 -12.04 19.37
C ALA A 34 -41.53 -11.18 20.15
N GLY A 35 -41.79 -11.50 21.42
CA GLY A 35 -42.63 -10.69 22.30
C GLY A 35 -42.02 -9.32 22.61
N ALA A 36 -40.72 -9.28 22.92
CA ALA A 36 -39.99 -8.05 23.21
C ALA A 36 -39.96 -7.08 22.02
N LEU A 37 -39.69 -7.60 20.81
CA LEU A 37 -39.66 -6.82 19.56
C LEU A 37 -41.04 -6.34 19.09
N SER A 38 -42.13 -6.95 19.56
CA SER A 38 -43.51 -6.59 19.20
C SER A 38 -44.26 -5.78 20.26
N ALA A 39 -43.61 -5.50 21.40
CA ALA A 39 -44.18 -4.71 22.49
C ALA A 39 -44.47 -3.27 22.03
N ALA A 40 -45.75 -2.86 22.15
CA ALA A 40 -46.24 -1.60 21.58
C ALA A 40 -45.82 -0.35 22.37
N ASP A 41 -45.35 -0.53 23.60
CA ASP A 41 -44.81 0.50 24.48
C ASP A 41 -43.28 0.52 24.49
N ALA A 42 -42.64 -0.37 23.72
CA ALA A 42 -41.20 -0.35 23.55
C ALA A 42 -40.75 0.87 22.74
N ASP A 43 -39.56 1.33 23.05
CA ASP A 43 -38.86 2.41 22.36
C ASP A 43 -37.49 1.83 22.00
N LEU A 44 -37.32 1.38 20.75
CA LEU A 44 -36.18 0.57 20.32
C LEU A 44 -35.55 1.11 19.03
N THR A 45 -34.27 0.82 18.87
CA THR A 45 -33.56 0.87 17.59
C THR A 45 -33.10 -0.53 17.25
N VAL A 46 -33.45 -1.03 16.07
CA VAL A 46 -33.09 -2.37 15.62
C VAL A 46 -32.22 -2.28 14.38
N PHE A 47 -31.03 -2.86 14.46
CA PHE A 47 -30.18 -3.10 13.29
C PHE A 47 -30.62 -4.42 12.68
N ALA A 48 -31.30 -4.38 11.54
CA ALA A 48 -31.91 -5.56 10.93
C ALA A 48 -31.00 -6.11 9.81
N PRO A 49 -30.32 -7.26 10.02
CA PRO A 49 -29.54 -7.90 8.98
C PRO A 49 -30.44 -8.51 7.92
N THR A 50 -30.07 -8.31 6.66
CA THR A 50 -30.78 -8.91 5.51
C THR A 50 -30.52 -10.41 5.39
N ASN A 51 -31.29 -11.12 4.56
CA ASN A 51 -31.00 -12.52 4.23
C ASN A 51 -29.59 -12.68 3.63
N ASP A 52 -29.14 -11.70 2.86
CA ASP A 52 -27.80 -11.72 2.26
C ASP A 52 -26.71 -11.59 3.36
N ALA A 53 -26.99 -10.83 4.43
CA ALA A 53 -26.12 -10.75 5.61
C ALA A 53 -25.95 -12.12 6.31
N PHE A 54 -27.04 -12.89 6.46
CA PHE A 54 -26.96 -14.25 7.00
C PHE A 54 -26.27 -15.22 6.04
N ALA A 55 -26.45 -15.03 4.73
CA ALA A 55 -25.76 -15.84 3.74
C ALA A 55 -24.24 -15.57 3.76
N ALA A 56 -23.82 -14.32 3.92
CA ALA A 56 -22.42 -13.94 4.09
C ALA A 56 -21.82 -14.60 5.32
N LEU A 57 -22.45 -14.48 6.50
CA LEU A 57 -21.97 -15.15 7.72
C LEU A 57 -21.88 -16.67 7.55
N ALA A 58 -22.83 -17.30 6.87
CA ALA A 58 -22.77 -18.73 6.61
C ALA A 58 -21.57 -19.10 5.72
N GLN A 59 -21.29 -18.29 4.69
CA GLN A 59 -20.13 -18.48 3.81
C GLN A 59 -18.81 -18.31 4.56
N ASP A 60 -18.74 -17.32 5.46
CA ASP A 60 -17.59 -17.07 6.33
C ASP A 60 -17.32 -18.29 7.24
N PHE A 61 -18.37 -19.01 7.67
CA PHE A 61 -18.27 -20.32 8.34
C PHE A 61 -18.03 -21.52 7.42
N GLY A 62 -17.77 -21.31 6.13
CA GLY A 62 -17.45 -22.36 5.16
C GLY A 62 -18.67 -23.03 4.51
N TYR A 63 -19.84 -22.38 4.49
CA TYR A 63 -20.99 -22.87 3.73
C TYR A 63 -20.71 -22.80 2.22
N VAL A 64 -20.73 -23.97 1.56
CA VAL A 64 -20.44 -24.11 0.13
C VAL A 64 -21.71 -24.26 -0.74
N GLY A 65 -22.89 -24.09 -0.16
CA GLY A 65 -24.18 -24.23 -0.85
C GLY A 65 -24.63 -22.97 -1.59
N ASP A 66 -25.87 -22.96 -2.07
CA ASP A 66 -26.46 -21.76 -2.70
C ASP A 66 -26.79 -20.72 -1.63
N PRO A 67 -26.18 -19.51 -1.65
CA PRO A 67 -26.47 -18.46 -0.67
C PRO A 67 -27.89 -17.89 -0.81
N ALA A 68 -28.53 -18.03 -1.98
CA ALA A 68 -29.90 -17.58 -2.17
C ALA A 68 -30.95 -18.54 -1.57
N ASP A 69 -30.56 -19.78 -1.22
CA ASP A 69 -31.44 -20.72 -0.55
C ASP A 69 -31.50 -20.41 0.96
N THR A 70 -32.38 -19.47 1.30
CA THR A 70 -32.61 -19.04 2.69
C THR A 70 -32.87 -20.19 3.67
N ALA A 71 -33.51 -21.27 3.23
CA ALA A 71 -33.79 -22.42 4.10
C ALA A 71 -32.53 -23.22 4.40
N ALA A 72 -31.68 -23.44 3.38
CA ALA A 72 -30.39 -24.12 3.54
C ALA A 72 -29.41 -23.29 4.37
N VAL A 73 -29.33 -21.98 4.14
CA VAL A 73 -28.51 -21.05 4.94
C VAL A 73 -28.97 -21.07 6.40
N THR A 74 -30.28 -20.93 6.66
CA THR A 74 -30.81 -20.97 8.03
C THR A 74 -30.49 -22.29 8.71
N GLN A 75 -30.68 -23.41 8.01
CA GLN A 75 -30.39 -24.74 8.56
C GLN A 75 -28.90 -24.89 8.91
N PHE A 76 -28.01 -24.40 8.05
CA PHE A 76 -26.57 -24.41 8.30
C PHE A 76 -26.22 -23.61 9.56
N LEU A 77 -26.75 -22.40 9.71
CA LEU A 77 -26.47 -21.57 10.88
C LEU A 77 -26.96 -22.20 12.19
N VAL A 78 -28.19 -22.73 12.23
CA VAL A 78 -28.71 -23.37 13.45
C VAL A 78 -28.04 -24.71 13.80
N ASP A 79 -27.40 -25.36 12.82
CA ASP A 79 -26.64 -26.59 13.05
C ASP A 79 -25.21 -26.32 13.54
N ASN A 80 -24.63 -25.16 13.21
CA ASN A 80 -23.24 -24.81 13.53
C ASN A 80 -23.10 -23.78 14.67
N VAL A 81 -24.14 -22.98 14.95
CA VAL A 81 -24.13 -21.95 15.99
C VAL A 81 -25.11 -22.33 17.10
N THR A 82 -24.69 -22.19 18.36
CA THR A 82 -25.56 -22.54 19.49
C THR A 82 -26.73 -21.56 19.64
N PRO A 83 -27.90 -22.02 20.14
CA PRO A 83 -29.04 -21.13 20.41
C PRO A 83 -28.69 -19.95 21.31
N GLU A 84 -27.81 -20.16 22.31
CA GLU A 84 -27.35 -19.12 23.23
C GLU A 84 -26.47 -18.07 22.55
N THR A 85 -25.59 -18.48 21.63
CA THR A 85 -24.82 -17.54 20.80
C THR A 85 -25.74 -16.74 19.88
N LEU A 86 -26.73 -17.39 19.26
CA LEU A 86 -27.71 -16.70 18.41
C LEU A 86 -28.55 -15.69 19.21
N GLU A 87 -28.93 -16.02 20.45
CA GLU A 87 -29.61 -15.07 21.34
C GLU A 87 -28.73 -13.84 21.62
N ALA A 88 -27.46 -14.05 21.97
CA ALA A 88 -26.51 -12.96 22.23
C ALA A 88 -26.35 -12.05 21.00
N VAL A 89 -26.21 -12.64 19.81
CA VAL A 89 -26.16 -11.92 18.53
C VAL A 89 -27.44 -11.10 18.31
N LEU A 90 -28.63 -11.70 18.47
CA LEU A 90 -29.90 -10.98 18.29
C LEU A 90 -30.06 -9.82 19.29
N LEU A 91 -29.66 -9.99 20.55
CA LEU A 91 -29.67 -8.91 21.54
C LEU A 91 -28.68 -7.80 21.20
N TYR A 92 -27.56 -8.15 20.57
CA TYR A 92 -26.56 -7.19 20.12
C TYR A 92 -27.06 -6.30 18.96
N HIS A 93 -28.06 -6.74 18.21
CA HIS A 93 -28.71 -5.94 17.16
C HIS A 93 -29.80 -4.99 17.67
N VAL A 94 -30.12 -5.01 18.97
CA VAL A 94 -31.23 -4.23 19.55
C VAL A 94 -30.70 -3.23 20.56
N SER A 95 -30.99 -1.96 20.36
CA SER A 95 -30.68 -0.87 21.28
C SER A 95 -31.95 -0.31 21.93
N PRO A 96 -31.95 -0.03 23.25
CA PRO A 96 -32.99 0.76 23.87
C PRO A 96 -32.97 2.21 23.37
N GLY A 97 -34.16 2.80 23.22
CA GLY A 97 -34.38 4.15 22.71
C GLY A 97 -34.41 4.22 21.18
N THR A 98 -35.30 5.05 20.65
CA THR A 98 -35.32 5.39 19.22
C THR A 98 -34.19 6.35 18.89
N GLN A 99 -33.29 5.91 17.99
CA GLN A 99 -32.15 6.68 17.52
C GLN A 99 -32.17 6.71 15.99
N THR A 100 -32.16 7.92 15.42
CA THR A 100 -32.02 8.09 13.97
C THR A 100 -30.59 7.82 13.53
N SER A 101 -30.35 7.63 12.24
CA SER A 101 -29.00 7.51 11.69
C SER A 101 -28.14 8.71 12.06
N THR A 102 -28.72 9.91 12.05
CA THR A 102 -28.04 11.14 12.48
C THR A 102 -27.68 11.10 13.97
N ASP A 103 -28.54 10.55 14.84
CA ASP A 103 -28.23 10.42 16.26
C ASP A 103 -27.10 9.41 16.50
N ILE A 104 -27.13 8.28 15.79
CA ILE A 104 -26.13 7.21 15.87
C ILE A 104 -24.75 7.72 15.46
N VAL A 105 -24.66 8.38 14.29
CA VAL A 105 -23.39 8.94 13.80
C VAL A 105 -22.86 10.02 14.74
N ASN A 106 -23.72 10.90 15.27
CA ASN A 106 -23.29 11.93 16.22
C ASN A 106 -22.87 11.38 17.58
N ALA A 107 -23.41 10.22 17.99
CA ALA A 107 -23.07 9.58 19.24
C ALA A 107 -21.70 8.87 19.17
N GLY A 108 -21.27 8.43 17.98
CA GLY A 108 -20.03 7.67 17.75
C GLY A 108 -20.03 6.26 18.36
N SER A 109 -21.04 5.90 19.14
CA SER A 109 -21.24 4.57 19.71
C SER A 109 -22.71 4.35 20.07
N VAL A 110 -23.14 3.09 20.04
CA VAL A 110 -24.52 2.67 20.37
C VAL A 110 -24.47 1.58 21.42
N HIS A 111 -25.17 1.79 22.54
CA HIS A 111 -25.30 0.77 23.57
C HIS A 111 -26.48 -0.15 23.27
N THR A 112 -26.22 -1.41 22.98
CA THR A 112 -27.21 -2.44 22.66
C THR A 112 -27.51 -3.31 23.87
N LEU A 113 -28.50 -4.19 23.75
CA LEU A 113 -28.83 -5.16 24.81
C LEU A 113 -27.75 -6.25 24.93
N GLY A 114 -26.91 -6.42 23.91
CA GLY A 114 -25.80 -7.37 23.90
C GLY A 114 -24.42 -6.76 24.17
N GLY A 115 -24.26 -5.43 24.20
CA GLY A 115 -22.95 -4.79 24.32
C GLY A 115 -22.93 -3.34 23.84
N THR A 116 -21.78 -2.87 23.37
CA THR A 116 -21.63 -1.54 22.76
C THR A 116 -21.02 -1.71 21.38
N ILE A 117 -21.62 -1.06 20.38
CA ILE A 117 -21.14 -0.97 19.01
C ILE A 117 -20.46 0.38 18.84
N THR A 118 -19.32 0.41 18.16
CA THR A 118 -18.66 1.67 17.77
C THR A 118 -19.15 2.05 16.36
N VAL A 119 -19.38 3.33 16.13
CA VAL A 119 -19.91 3.81 14.85
C VAL A 119 -18.82 4.56 14.11
N ASP A 120 -18.45 4.04 12.94
CA ASP A 120 -17.58 4.75 11.99
C ASP A 120 -18.29 4.83 10.63
N ALA A 121 -19.22 5.77 10.50
CA ALA A 121 -20.23 5.70 9.45
C ALA A 121 -19.63 5.67 8.02
N PRO A 122 -20.11 4.78 7.13
CA PRO A 122 -21.34 3.97 7.27
C PRO A 122 -21.18 2.60 7.98
N THR A 123 -19.97 2.22 8.39
CA THR A 123 -19.67 0.96 9.07
C THR A 123 -20.00 1.01 10.57
N LEU A 124 -20.32 -0.16 11.12
CA LEU A 124 -20.67 -0.39 12.52
C LEU A 124 -19.70 -1.41 13.10
N VAL A 125 -18.64 -0.92 13.74
CA VAL A 125 -17.57 -1.76 14.28
C VAL A 125 -18.09 -2.59 15.45
N ASP A 126 -17.96 -3.90 15.36
CA ASP A 126 -18.37 -4.84 16.40
C ASP A 126 -17.20 -5.44 17.19
N ASN A 127 -17.40 -6.60 17.82
CA ASN A 127 -16.40 -7.26 18.67
C ASN A 127 -15.83 -8.52 18.01
N GLU A 128 -16.10 -8.74 16.72
CA GLU A 128 -15.60 -9.83 15.91
C GLU A 128 -14.56 -9.29 14.92
N PRO A 129 -13.26 -9.34 15.25
CA PRO A 129 -12.22 -8.73 14.43
C PRO A 129 -11.95 -9.50 13.14
N ASP A 130 -12.30 -10.78 13.07
CA ASP A 130 -11.94 -11.64 11.93
C ASP A 130 -12.96 -11.58 10.78
N LEU A 131 -14.06 -10.84 10.93
CA LEU A 131 -15.11 -10.68 9.92
C LEU A 131 -15.33 -9.21 9.58
N ILE A 132 -15.70 -8.96 8.32
CA ILE A 132 -16.02 -7.60 7.84
C ILE A 132 -17.18 -7.02 8.67
N ASP A 133 -17.01 -5.79 9.16
CA ASP A 133 -18.06 -5.15 9.94
C ASP A 133 -19.32 -4.85 9.11
N PRO A 134 -20.51 -4.82 9.74
CA PRO A 134 -21.74 -4.41 9.09
C PRO A 134 -21.77 -2.93 8.69
N SER A 135 -22.29 -2.65 7.49
CA SER A 135 -22.57 -1.30 7.01
C SER A 135 -24.07 -0.98 7.01
N LEU A 136 -24.40 0.28 7.25
CA LEU A 136 -25.76 0.81 7.15
C LEU A 136 -26.18 0.98 5.69
N ILE A 137 -27.03 0.08 5.17
CA ILE A 137 -27.50 0.14 3.78
C ILE A 137 -28.84 0.87 3.60
N PHE A 138 -29.71 0.85 4.63
CA PHE A 138 -30.98 1.58 4.58
C PHE A 138 -31.41 2.02 5.98
N THR A 139 -31.45 3.33 6.22
CA THR A 139 -31.62 3.88 7.57
C THR A 139 -32.99 4.52 7.81
N ASP A 140 -33.29 4.77 9.09
CA ASP A 140 -34.44 5.57 9.55
C ASP A 140 -35.81 5.02 9.14
N VAL A 141 -35.96 3.70 9.13
CA VAL A 141 -37.25 3.07 8.80
C VAL A 141 -38.17 3.15 10.02
N PRO A 142 -39.30 3.90 9.96
CA PRO A 142 -40.16 4.07 11.12
C PRO A 142 -40.99 2.81 11.39
N ALA A 143 -40.97 2.36 12.65
CA ALA A 143 -41.85 1.33 13.18
C ALA A 143 -42.75 1.91 14.30
N ASP A 144 -43.85 1.22 14.63
CA ASP A 144 -44.77 1.69 15.69
C ASP A 144 -44.13 1.76 17.09
N ASN A 145 -43.06 0.98 17.32
CA ASN A 145 -42.34 0.85 18.60
C ASN A 145 -40.83 1.13 18.47
N GLY A 146 -40.42 1.90 17.45
CA GLY A 146 -39.02 2.23 17.28
C GLY A 146 -38.62 2.66 15.86
N ILE A 147 -37.32 2.55 15.58
CA ILE A 147 -36.70 2.69 14.26
C ILE A 147 -35.94 1.42 13.89
N ILE A 148 -35.92 1.11 12.60
CA ILE A 148 -35.09 0.04 12.02
C ILE A 148 -34.03 0.68 11.12
N HIS A 149 -32.79 0.21 11.27
CA HIS A 149 -31.70 0.43 10.32
C HIS A 149 -31.33 -0.91 9.71
N VAL A 150 -31.34 -1.02 8.40
CA VAL A 150 -30.98 -2.24 7.68
C VAL A 150 -29.48 -2.28 7.49
N ILE A 151 -28.89 -3.43 7.79
CA ILE A 151 -27.46 -3.69 7.66
C ILE A 151 -27.20 -4.87 6.70
N ASP A 152 -26.03 -4.87 6.07
CA ASP A 152 -25.61 -5.86 5.09
C ASP A 152 -24.79 -7.04 5.67
N ARG A 153 -24.28 -6.92 6.89
CA ARG A 153 -23.69 -8.03 7.67
C ARG A 153 -24.30 -8.14 9.06
N ILE A 154 -23.91 -9.15 9.82
CA ILE A 154 -24.43 -9.46 11.15
C ILE A 154 -23.49 -8.88 12.20
N LEU A 155 -24.03 -8.12 13.15
CA LEU A 155 -23.29 -7.63 14.31
C LEU A 155 -23.01 -8.78 15.28
N ILE A 156 -21.75 -9.01 15.60
CA ILE A 156 -21.31 -10.12 16.44
C ILE A 156 -20.73 -9.57 17.77
N PRO A 157 -21.24 -10.02 18.93
CA PRO A 157 -20.87 -9.45 20.23
C PRO A 157 -19.56 -10.00 20.82
N ILE A 158 -19.02 -11.09 20.26
CA ILE A 158 -17.85 -11.81 20.75
C ILE A 158 -17.07 -12.39 19.55
N ASP A 159 -15.76 -12.45 19.68
CA ASP A 159 -14.89 -13.28 18.83
C ASP A 159 -15.36 -14.76 18.86
N LEU A 160 -15.78 -15.25 17.70
CA LEU A 160 -16.29 -16.59 17.47
C LEU A 160 -15.11 -17.56 17.24
N PRO A 161 -15.12 -18.74 17.87
CA PRO A 161 -13.98 -19.64 17.76
C PRO A 161 -13.94 -20.33 16.39
N GLY A 162 -12.78 -20.30 15.73
CA GLY A 162 -12.50 -21.12 14.54
C GLY A 162 -12.76 -20.40 13.21
N ASN A 163 -12.92 -19.08 13.23
CA ASN A 163 -12.88 -18.20 12.07
C ASN A 163 -11.67 -17.24 12.09
N ASP A 164 -10.68 -17.50 12.97
CA ASP A 164 -9.46 -16.71 13.13
C ASP A 164 -8.81 -16.41 11.77
N ALA A 165 -8.74 -15.14 11.39
CA ALA A 165 -8.11 -14.69 10.16
C ALA A 165 -6.58 -14.74 10.31
N PRO A 166 -5.81 -14.97 9.25
CA PRO A 166 -4.36 -14.72 9.29
C PRO A 166 -4.08 -13.23 9.49
N THR A 167 -2.92 -12.88 10.06
CA THR A 167 -2.41 -11.51 10.07
C THR A 167 -2.16 -11.00 8.65
N ILE A 168 -1.99 -9.68 8.46
CA ILE A 168 -1.64 -9.10 7.15
C ILE A 168 -0.38 -9.76 6.57
N ALA A 169 0.66 -9.93 7.39
CA ALA A 169 1.85 -10.66 7.01
C ALA A 169 1.56 -12.12 6.64
N GLY A 170 0.65 -12.77 7.39
CA GLY A 170 0.19 -14.13 7.11
C GLY A 170 -0.55 -14.26 5.78
N ILE A 171 -1.37 -13.28 5.41
CA ILE A 171 -2.07 -13.22 4.10
C ILE A 171 -1.04 -13.19 2.98
N VAL A 172 -0.11 -12.22 3.04
CA VAL A 172 0.95 -12.06 2.05
C VAL A 172 1.83 -13.32 1.97
N ALA A 173 2.22 -13.89 3.10
CA ALA A 173 3.02 -15.11 3.12
C ALA A 173 2.28 -16.36 2.62
N SER A 174 0.95 -16.35 2.60
CA SER A 174 0.13 -17.48 2.15
C SER A 174 -0.12 -17.49 0.63
N SER A 175 0.13 -16.38 -0.06
CA SER A 175 -0.15 -16.25 -1.49
C SER A 175 0.87 -16.96 -2.36
N GLY A 176 2.13 -17.00 -1.93
CA GLY A 176 3.24 -17.63 -2.65
C GLY A 176 4.56 -17.46 -1.91
N ALA A 177 5.63 -18.08 -2.41
CA ALA A 177 6.94 -18.00 -1.78
C ALA A 177 8.07 -18.07 -2.81
N GLY A 178 8.64 -16.90 -3.09
CA GLY A 178 9.83 -16.70 -3.91
C GLY A 178 9.53 -16.75 -5.40
N PHE A 179 10.22 -15.88 -6.15
CA PHE A 179 9.91 -15.53 -7.52
C PHE A 179 9.46 -16.71 -8.41
N ASP A 180 8.27 -16.57 -8.99
CA ASP A 180 7.68 -17.54 -9.89
C ASP A 180 7.09 -16.93 -11.19
N GLU A 181 6.00 -17.48 -11.72
CA GLU A 181 5.36 -17.02 -12.96
C GLU A 181 3.92 -16.53 -12.73
N ASN A 182 3.48 -16.42 -11.47
CA ASN A 182 2.14 -16.03 -11.09
C ASN A 182 2.11 -14.53 -10.75
N PRO A 183 1.71 -13.66 -11.67
CA PRO A 183 1.80 -12.20 -11.46
C PRO A 183 0.75 -11.66 -10.46
N GLY A 184 -0.02 -12.53 -9.81
CA GLY A 184 -1.17 -12.19 -8.98
C GLY A 184 -1.03 -12.56 -7.50
N ASP A 185 0.13 -13.07 -7.08
CA ASP A 185 0.45 -13.17 -5.65
C ASP A 185 1.25 -11.97 -5.15
N PHE A 186 1.97 -12.15 -4.05
CA PHE A 186 2.55 -11.09 -3.24
C PHE A 186 3.97 -11.45 -2.81
N ASP A 187 4.66 -12.31 -3.54
CA ASP A 187 5.96 -12.80 -3.10
C ASP A 187 7.08 -11.76 -3.28
N MET A 188 6.93 -10.83 -4.23
CA MET A 188 7.78 -9.64 -4.38
C MET A 188 7.54 -8.69 -3.22
N LEU A 189 6.27 -8.47 -2.83
CA LEU A 189 5.90 -7.69 -1.66
C LEU A 189 6.47 -8.31 -0.37
N LEU A 190 6.35 -9.64 -0.20
CA LEU A 190 6.92 -10.35 0.94
C LEU A 190 8.45 -10.16 1.01
N THR A 191 9.12 -10.30 -0.13
CA THR A 191 10.58 -10.12 -0.23
C THR A 191 10.99 -8.68 0.12
N ALA A 192 10.23 -7.68 -0.33
CA ALA A 192 10.43 -6.28 0.02
C ALA A 192 10.23 -6.02 1.52
N LEU A 193 9.16 -6.58 2.12
CA LEU A 193 8.88 -6.46 3.55
C LEU A 193 9.97 -7.11 4.41
N ASP A 194 10.49 -8.27 3.99
CA ASP A 194 11.61 -8.95 4.66
C ASP A 194 12.89 -8.12 4.58
N ALA A 195 13.19 -7.53 3.42
CA ALA A 195 14.36 -6.67 3.23
C ALA A 195 14.30 -5.40 4.11
N ALA A 196 13.14 -4.76 4.19
CA ALA A 196 12.91 -3.58 5.05
C ALA A 196 12.73 -3.93 6.54
N GLY A 197 12.57 -5.21 6.89
CA GLY A 197 12.36 -5.66 8.26
C GLY A 197 10.97 -5.30 8.84
N LEU A 198 9.95 -5.18 7.97
CA LEU A 198 8.59 -4.76 8.34
C LEU A 198 7.63 -5.92 8.61
N VAL A 199 7.99 -7.17 8.28
CA VAL A 199 7.13 -8.35 8.50
C VAL A 199 6.66 -8.44 9.94
N GLY A 200 7.53 -8.20 10.92
CA GLY A 200 7.16 -8.25 12.34
C GLY A 200 6.17 -7.16 12.77
N ALA A 201 6.11 -6.03 12.07
CA ALA A 201 5.12 -4.98 12.33
C ALA A 201 3.74 -5.35 11.76
N LEU A 202 3.72 -5.99 10.58
CA LEU A 202 2.48 -6.47 9.93
C LEU A 202 1.97 -7.80 10.49
N ASP A 203 2.71 -8.43 11.41
CA ASP A 203 2.32 -9.65 12.13
C ASP A 203 1.87 -9.37 13.58
N ASP A 204 1.83 -8.09 14.00
CA ASP A 204 1.35 -7.72 15.34
C ASP A 204 -0.18 -7.78 15.39
N ALA A 205 -0.72 -8.81 16.05
CA ALA A 205 -2.16 -9.03 16.28
C ALA A 205 -2.85 -7.91 17.09
N HIS A 206 -2.11 -6.97 17.68
CA HIS A 206 -2.66 -5.81 18.36
C HIS A 206 -2.64 -4.54 17.52
N ALA A 207 -2.08 -4.60 16.32
CA ALA A 207 -2.15 -3.52 15.37
C ALA A 207 -3.55 -3.44 14.76
N ASP A 208 -3.88 -2.25 14.27
CA ASP A 208 -5.13 -1.93 13.62
C ASP A 208 -4.74 -1.16 12.35
N LEU A 209 -4.66 -1.86 11.22
CA LEU A 209 -3.99 -1.37 10.01
C LEU A 209 -4.82 -1.60 8.76
N THR A 210 -4.62 -0.74 7.76
CA THR A 210 -5.03 -1.02 6.39
C THR A 210 -3.79 -1.18 5.53
N ALA A 211 -3.60 -2.32 4.90
CA ALA A 211 -2.53 -2.53 3.93
C ALA A 211 -3.07 -2.46 2.50
N PHE A 212 -2.50 -1.57 1.69
CA PHE A 212 -2.68 -1.57 0.25
C PHE A 212 -1.60 -2.46 -0.36
N ALA A 213 -1.94 -3.72 -0.65
CA ALA A 213 -1.00 -4.74 -1.08
C ALA A 213 -0.88 -4.79 -2.60
N PRO A 214 0.24 -4.32 -3.20
CA PRO A 214 0.50 -4.49 -4.62
C PRO A 214 0.75 -5.95 -4.96
N ILE A 215 0.16 -6.43 -6.06
CA ILE A 215 0.47 -7.73 -6.65
C ILE A 215 1.84 -7.73 -7.34
N ASP A 216 2.40 -8.90 -7.64
CA ASP A 216 3.71 -9.00 -8.31
C ASP A 216 3.74 -8.29 -9.69
N GLN A 217 2.62 -8.29 -10.44
CA GLN A 217 2.49 -7.51 -11.67
C GLN A 217 2.74 -6.01 -11.46
N ALA A 218 2.33 -5.45 -10.32
CA ALA A 218 2.48 -4.03 -10.00
C ALA A 218 3.97 -3.64 -9.91
N PHE A 219 4.79 -4.50 -9.32
CA PHE A 219 6.24 -4.28 -9.24
C PHE A 219 6.91 -4.41 -10.61
N ILE A 220 6.47 -5.37 -11.43
CA ILE A 220 6.97 -5.51 -12.81
C ILE A 220 6.60 -4.28 -13.63
N ASP A 221 5.38 -3.77 -13.49
CA ASP A 221 4.90 -2.58 -14.21
C ASP A 221 5.65 -1.33 -13.76
N LEU A 222 5.94 -1.19 -12.46
CA LEU A 222 6.83 -0.15 -11.93
C LEU A 222 8.24 -0.27 -12.54
N ALA A 223 8.84 -1.47 -12.54
CA ALA A 223 10.16 -1.67 -13.13
C ALA A 223 10.19 -1.27 -14.61
N ASN A 224 9.14 -1.63 -15.37
CA ASN A 224 9.01 -1.27 -16.77
C ASN A 224 8.86 0.24 -16.98
N ALA A 225 8.10 0.91 -16.10
CA ALA A 225 7.97 2.37 -16.11
C ALA A 225 9.33 3.06 -15.86
N LEU A 226 10.16 2.46 -15.01
CA LEU A 226 11.52 2.91 -14.72
C LEU A 226 12.56 2.53 -15.79
N GLY A 227 12.20 1.74 -16.81
CA GLY A 227 13.09 1.41 -17.94
C GLY A 227 13.53 -0.06 -18.04
N TYR A 228 13.06 -0.94 -17.16
CA TYR A 228 13.29 -2.38 -17.29
C TYR A 228 12.62 -2.93 -18.56
N ALA A 229 13.33 -3.80 -19.29
CA ALA A 229 12.86 -4.36 -20.56
C ALA A 229 12.42 -5.84 -20.46
N GLY A 230 12.59 -6.46 -19.28
CA GLY A 230 12.22 -7.86 -19.05
C GLY A 230 10.76 -7.99 -18.60
N SER A 231 10.43 -9.17 -18.05
CA SER A 231 9.08 -9.45 -17.57
C SER A 231 9.03 -10.50 -16.47
N ASP A 232 10.19 -10.92 -15.96
CA ASP A 232 10.29 -11.89 -14.87
C ASP A 232 10.45 -11.16 -13.54
N GLU A 233 9.90 -11.75 -12.48
CA GLU A 233 9.88 -11.15 -11.14
C GLU A 233 11.29 -10.98 -10.57
N GLU A 234 12.18 -11.97 -10.74
CA GLU A 234 13.56 -11.91 -10.23
C GLU A 234 14.33 -10.74 -10.86
N GLY A 235 14.24 -10.58 -12.18
CA GLY A 235 14.87 -9.49 -12.91
C GLY A 235 14.23 -8.13 -12.61
N ALA A 236 12.90 -8.06 -12.54
CA ALA A 236 12.19 -6.83 -12.18
C ALA A 236 12.54 -6.39 -10.76
N PHE A 237 12.54 -7.30 -9.79
CA PHE A 237 12.93 -7.01 -8.41
C PHE A 237 14.39 -6.54 -8.33
N GLY A 238 15.30 -7.22 -9.04
CA GLY A 238 16.70 -6.81 -9.13
C GLY A 238 16.85 -5.38 -9.67
N TYR A 239 16.14 -5.06 -10.75
CA TYR A 239 16.13 -3.73 -11.34
C TYR A 239 15.58 -2.66 -10.37
N LEU A 240 14.49 -2.96 -9.66
CA LEU A 240 13.95 -2.05 -8.64
C LEU A 240 14.95 -1.82 -7.50
N VAL A 241 15.66 -2.86 -7.07
CA VAL A 241 16.70 -2.70 -6.04
C VAL A 241 17.82 -1.79 -6.54
N GLU A 242 18.25 -1.92 -7.80
CA GLU A 242 19.25 -1.05 -8.41
C GLU A 242 18.75 0.40 -8.50
N ALA A 243 17.53 0.61 -9.00
CA ALA A 243 16.90 1.92 -9.08
C ALA A 243 16.77 2.59 -7.70
N LEU A 244 16.28 1.86 -6.70
CA LEU A 244 16.15 2.37 -5.33
C LEU A 244 17.52 2.63 -4.69
N THR A 245 18.54 1.85 -5.03
CA THR A 245 19.92 2.10 -4.57
C THR A 245 20.43 3.41 -5.14
N LEU A 246 20.19 3.65 -6.43
CA LEU A 246 20.63 4.85 -7.12
C LEU A 246 19.90 6.10 -6.58
N LEU A 247 18.57 6.04 -6.48
CA LEU A 247 17.72 7.10 -5.94
C LEU A 247 17.94 7.33 -4.42
N GLY A 248 18.30 6.27 -3.69
CA GLY A 248 18.53 6.28 -2.24
C GLY A 248 19.94 6.68 -1.82
N GLY A 249 20.81 7.09 -2.76
CA GLY A 249 22.19 7.50 -2.45
C GLY A 249 23.10 6.34 -2.02
N GLY A 250 22.87 5.14 -2.57
CA GLY A 250 23.70 3.94 -2.38
C GLY A 250 23.16 2.91 -1.39
N ASP A 251 22.04 3.17 -0.71
CA ASP A 251 21.31 2.19 0.11
C ASP A 251 19.81 2.19 -0.26
N PRO A 252 19.27 1.09 -0.78
CA PRO A 252 17.85 1.03 -1.16
C PRO A 252 16.91 0.93 0.05
N ILE A 253 17.41 0.53 1.23
CA ILE A 253 16.55 0.18 2.37
C ILE A 253 15.75 1.36 2.93
N PRO A 254 16.32 2.56 3.14
CA PRO A 254 15.55 3.71 3.64
C PRO A 254 14.39 4.08 2.71
N LEU A 255 14.65 4.20 1.40
CA LEU A 255 13.63 4.55 0.42
C LEU A 255 12.58 3.45 0.28
N LEU A 256 13.00 2.18 0.25
CA LEU A 256 12.08 1.04 0.26
C LEU A 256 11.18 1.05 1.49
N THR A 257 11.73 1.35 2.66
CA THR A 257 10.97 1.43 3.91
C THR A 257 9.92 2.54 3.83
N ASP A 258 10.28 3.72 3.31
CA ASP A 258 9.35 4.82 3.15
C ASP A 258 8.21 4.46 2.19
N ILE A 259 8.53 3.83 1.05
CA ILE A 259 7.53 3.32 0.09
C ILE A 259 6.59 2.32 0.77
N LEU A 260 7.11 1.32 1.49
CA LEU A 260 6.27 0.31 2.15
C LEU A 260 5.41 0.89 3.28
N LEU A 261 5.92 1.86 4.05
CA LEU A 261 5.13 2.56 5.06
C LEU A 261 4.05 3.47 4.45
N TYR A 262 4.25 3.93 3.22
CA TYR A 262 3.24 4.66 2.47
C TYR A 262 2.08 3.76 2.03
N HIS A 263 2.29 2.44 1.89
CA HIS A 263 1.22 1.48 1.57
C HIS A 263 0.37 1.07 2.78
N VAL A 264 0.65 1.58 3.98
CA VAL A 264 -0.04 1.14 5.20
C VAL A 264 -0.67 2.32 5.92
N ALA A 265 -1.97 2.25 6.23
CA ALA A 265 -2.68 3.22 7.06
C ALA A 265 -2.73 2.75 8.53
N PRO A 266 -2.71 3.67 9.52
CA PRO A 266 -2.68 3.37 10.96
C PRO A 266 -4.05 2.98 11.57
N GLU A 267 -5.02 2.59 10.74
CA GLU A 267 -6.38 2.21 11.15
C GLU A 267 -6.97 1.22 10.14
N SER A 268 -7.92 0.38 10.56
CA SER A 268 -8.66 -0.53 9.66
C SER A 268 -9.78 0.20 8.93
N LEU A 269 -9.60 0.38 7.63
CA LEU A 269 -10.54 1.01 6.72
C LEU A 269 -11.07 -0.05 5.77
N GLN A 270 -12.37 -0.27 5.80
CA GLN A 270 -13.05 -1.06 4.79
C GLN A 270 -13.23 -0.25 3.50
N ALA A 271 -13.56 -0.94 2.41
CA ALA A 271 -13.72 -0.35 1.08
C ALA A 271 -14.71 0.81 1.09
N SER A 272 -15.78 0.72 1.87
CA SER A 272 -16.76 1.80 1.97
C SER A 272 -16.16 3.08 2.57
N GLN A 273 -15.24 2.96 3.52
CA GLN A 273 -14.50 4.07 4.12
C GLN A 273 -13.40 4.57 3.17
N VAL A 274 -12.60 3.66 2.59
CA VAL A 274 -11.54 3.99 1.61
C VAL A 274 -12.12 4.76 0.41
N LEU A 275 -13.14 4.20 -0.25
CA LEU A 275 -13.73 4.76 -1.48
C LEU A 275 -14.55 6.05 -1.24
N SER A 276 -14.90 6.35 0.01
CA SER A 276 -15.59 7.60 0.37
C SER A 276 -14.67 8.66 0.96
N ALA A 277 -13.45 8.27 1.32
CA ALA A 277 -12.42 9.19 1.77
C ALA A 277 -11.97 10.10 0.61
N THR A 278 -11.51 11.30 0.95
CA THR A 278 -10.79 12.16 0.00
C THR A 278 -9.30 11.88 0.04
N GLN A 279 -8.80 11.51 1.23
CA GLN A 279 -7.40 11.31 1.55
C GLN A 279 -7.31 10.27 2.67
N ILE A 280 -6.25 9.48 2.67
CA ILE A 280 -5.95 8.45 3.67
C ILE A 280 -4.57 8.74 4.25
N ASP A 281 -4.48 8.85 5.57
CA ASP A 281 -3.22 9.03 6.27
C ASP A 281 -2.43 7.70 6.29
N THR A 282 -1.12 7.75 6.07
CA THR A 282 -0.25 6.56 6.04
C THR A 282 0.70 6.51 7.23
N LEU A 283 1.31 5.36 7.49
CA LEU A 283 2.34 5.20 8.53
C LEU A 283 3.62 6.00 8.23
N LEU A 284 3.88 6.32 6.96
CA LEU A 284 4.93 7.26 6.58
C LEU A 284 4.63 8.70 7.07
N GLY A 285 3.34 9.03 7.26
CA GLY A 285 2.87 10.37 7.59
C GLY A 285 2.55 11.24 6.37
N ALA A 286 2.68 10.69 5.16
CA ALA A 286 2.13 11.25 3.92
C ALA A 286 0.69 10.77 3.70
N THR A 287 -0.03 11.37 2.74
CA THR A 287 -1.44 11.06 2.47
C THR A 287 -1.64 10.53 1.06
N ILE A 288 -2.42 9.46 0.92
CA ILE A 288 -2.88 8.94 -0.38
C ILE A 288 -4.21 9.62 -0.73
N GLY A 289 -4.36 10.17 -1.93
CA GLY A 289 -5.64 10.65 -2.45
C GLY A 289 -6.52 9.51 -2.96
N VAL A 290 -7.83 9.71 -3.02
CA VAL A 290 -8.76 8.70 -3.56
C VAL A 290 -9.64 9.33 -4.65
N ASP A 291 -9.68 8.72 -5.84
CA ASP A 291 -10.57 9.09 -6.93
C ASP A 291 -11.29 7.84 -7.47
N GLY A 292 -12.47 7.55 -6.91
CA GLY A 292 -13.21 6.33 -7.23
C GLY A 292 -12.47 5.11 -6.70
N ALA A 293 -12.06 4.21 -7.58
CA ALA A 293 -11.26 3.03 -7.23
C ALA A 293 -9.74 3.28 -7.36
N SER A 294 -9.33 4.44 -7.87
CA SER A 294 -7.94 4.81 -8.06
C SER A 294 -7.40 5.49 -6.80
N LEU A 295 -6.20 5.09 -6.39
CA LEU A 295 -5.45 5.68 -5.30
C LEU A 295 -4.41 6.62 -5.90
N VAL A 296 -4.54 7.91 -5.60
CA VAL A 296 -3.68 8.97 -6.13
C VAL A 296 -2.48 9.13 -5.21
N ASP A 297 -1.28 8.85 -5.70
CA ASP A 297 -0.05 9.03 -4.95
C ASP A 297 0.63 10.39 -5.23
N ASN A 298 1.90 10.52 -4.85
CA ASN A 298 2.66 11.76 -4.99
C ASN A 298 3.56 11.77 -6.22
N ASP A 299 3.53 10.71 -7.05
CA ASP A 299 4.30 10.64 -8.29
C ASP A 299 3.36 10.91 -9.48
N PRO A 300 3.55 12.02 -10.22
CA PRO A 300 2.67 12.37 -11.32
C PRO A 300 3.00 11.63 -12.64
N ASP A 301 4.16 10.99 -12.72
CA ASP A 301 4.71 10.41 -13.94
C ASP A 301 4.39 8.92 -14.06
N ILE A 302 4.19 8.24 -12.92
CA ILE A 302 3.76 6.85 -12.86
C ILE A 302 2.22 6.77 -12.76
N PRO A 303 1.57 5.86 -13.49
CA PRO A 303 0.12 5.69 -13.38
C PRO A 303 -0.32 5.31 -11.96
N ASN A 304 -1.27 6.07 -11.42
CA ASN A 304 -1.90 5.80 -10.14
C ASN A 304 -2.52 4.39 -10.08
N PRO A 305 -2.29 3.62 -9.01
CA PRO A 305 -2.86 2.29 -8.84
C PRO A 305 -4.38 2.29 -8.67
N ASP A 306 -5.03 1.23 -9.16
CA ASP A 306 -6.43 0.92 -8.91
C ASP A 306 -6.58 -0.21 -7.88
N ILE A 307 -7.63 -0.14 -7.06
CA ILE A 307 -8.01 -1.23 -6.15
C ILE A 307 -8.71 -2.33 -6.94
N ILE A 308 -8.14 -3.54 -6.94
CA ILE A 308 -8.63 -4.70 -7.69
C ILE A 308 -9.31 -5.76 -6.82
N ALA A 309 -9.02 -5.80 -5.53
CA ALA A 309 -9.78 -6.57 -4.54
C ALA A 309 -9.84 -5.80 -3.22
N THR A 310 -10.95 -5.90 -2.51
CA THR A 310 -11.19 -5.14 -1.28
C THR A 310 -11.54 -6.04 -0.11
N ASP A 311 -11.39 -5.49 1.10
CA ASP A 311 -11.93 -6.03 2.35
C ASP A 311 -11.43 -7.44 2.70
N ILE A 312 -10.20 -7.78 2.32
CA ILE A 312 -9.59 -9.04 2.77
C ILE A 312 -9.27 -8.88 4.26
N GLN A 313 -10.01 -9.59 5.10
CA GLN A 313 -9.87 -9.49 6.55
C GLN A 313 -8.59 -10.14 7.05
N ALA A 314 -7.95 -9.45 7.99
CA ALA A 314 -6.79 -9.92 8.72
C ALA A 314 -7.02 -9.76 10.23
N GLU A 315 -6.38 -10.59 11.05
CA GLU A 315 -6.47 -10.51 12.53
C GLU A 315 -6.10 -9.10 13.06
N ASN A 316 -5.24 -8.39 12.33
CA ASN A 316 -4.75 -7.05 12.67
C ASN A 316 -5.14 -5.96 11.67
N GLY A 317 -6.23 -6.19 10.93
CA GLY A 317 -6.91 -5.16 10.15
C GLY A 317 -7.39 -5.61 8.78
N VAL A 318 -7.15 -4.80 7.74
CA VAL A 318 -7.73 -5.03 6.40
C VAL A 318 -6.67 -4.93 5.30
N VAL A 319 -6.74 -5.81 4.32
CA VAL A 319 -5.94 -5.73 3.09
C VAL A 319 -6.82 -5.37 1.91
N HIS A 320 -6.41 -4.35 1.15
CA HIS A 320 -6.92 -4.04 -0.18
C HIS A 320 -5.84 -4.32 -1.19
N VAL A 321 -6.15 -5.08 -2.23
CA VAL A 321 -5.21 -5.44 -3.29
C VAL A 321 -5.23 -4.38 -4.36
N ILE A 322 -4.05 -3.92 -4.76
CA ILE A 322 -3.86 -2.89 -5.78
C ILE A 322 -3.01 -3.39 -6.95
N ASP A 323 -3.18 -2.81 -8.13
CA ASP A 323 -2.48 -3.20 -9.36
C ASP A 323 -1.25 -2.33 -9.71
N GLY A 324 -0.89 -1.38 -8.86
CA GLY A 324 0.32 -0.55 -8.99
C GLY A 324 0.97 -0.32 -7.62
N VAL A 325 2.21 0.17 -7.62
CA VAL A 325 2.95 0.50 -6.39
C VAL A 325 2.74 1.99 -6.09
N LEU A 326 2.31 2.32 -4.87
CA LEU A 326 2.16 3.69 -4.40
C LEU A 326 3.52 4.33 -4.11
N ILE A 327 3.81 5.47 -4.72
CA ILE A 327 5.08 6.17 -4.55
C ILE A 327 4.91 7.45 -3.71
N PRO A 328 5.67 7.62 -2.61
CA PRO A 328 5.46 8.71 -1.66
C PRO A 328 6.02 10.07 -2.10
N ALA A 329 6.80 10.10 -3.18
CA ALA A 329 7.41 11.29 -3.74
C ALA A 329 7.55 11.13 -5.25
N ASP A 330 7.65 12.25 -5.95
CA ASP A 330 8.04 12.29 -7.36
C ASP A 330 9.47 11.73 -7.51
N VAL A 331 9.58 10.50 -8.03
CA VAL A 331 10.86 9.80 -8.25
C VAL A 331 11.40 9.97 -9.66
N LEU A 332 10.56 10.41 -10.59
CA LEU A 332 10.91 10.74 -11.97
C LEU A 332 10.57 12.22 -12.18
N GLN A 333 11.50 13.13 -11.91
CA GLN A 333 11.27 14.59 -11.97
C GLN A 333 11.06 15.09 -13.43
N SER A 334 10.02 14.60 -14.10
CA SER A 334 9.67 14.91 -15.48
C SER A 334 8.74 16.13 -15.51
N ASP A 335 9.04 17.11 -16.36
CA ASP A 335 8.15 18.26 -16.58
C ASP A 335 7.00 17.98 -17.58
N GLY A 336 6.87 16.71 -18.00
CA GLY A 336 5.83 16.20 -18.88
C GLY A 336 6.20 16.15 -20.37
N SER A 337 7.50 16.12 -20.73
CA SER A 337 7.97 16.02 -22.12
C SER A 337 8.11 14.61 -22.70
N ASN A 338 7.96 13.54 -21.91
CA ASN A 338 8.18 12.12 -22.29
C ASN A 338 9.66 11.78 -22.62
N ASP A 339 10.59 12.32 -21.84
CA ASP A 339 12.04 12.07 -21.85
C ASP A 339 12.37 10.83 -20.99
N VAL A 340 13.65 10.56 -20.77
CA VAL A 340 14.14 9.39 -20.03
C VAL A 340 14.83 9.85 -18.75
N ASP A 341 14.10 9.94 -17.63
CA ASP A 341 14.63 10.49 -16.37
C ASP A 341 15.55 9.53 -15.60
N LEU A 342 15.45 8.22 -15.87
CA LEU A 342 16.27 7.18 -15.25
C LEU A 342 16.80 6.23 -16.33
N VAL A 343 18.12 6.04 -16.32
CA VAL A 343 18.79 5.01 -17.13
C VAL A 343 19.66 4.15 -16.25
N ILE A 344 19.45 2.84 -16.33
CA ILE A 344 20.33 1.83 -15.74
C ILE A 344 20.81 0.93 -16.88
N GLY A 345 22.10 0.98 -17.15
CA GLY A 345 22.82 0.23 -18.16
C GLY A 345 23.03 -1.23 -17.77
N ASP A 346 23.55 -2.01 -18.71
CA ASP A 346 23.94 -3.41 -18.47
C ASP A 346 25.46 -3.53 -18.27
N GLU A 347 25.98 -4.75 -18.18
CA GLU A 347 27.43 -5.04 -18.03
C GLU A 347 28.22 -4.92 -19.35
N GLY A 348 27.57 -4.43 -20.41
CA GLY A 348 28.11 -4.28 -21.75
C GLY A 348 28.15 -2.82 -22.20
N ALA A 349 28.95 -2.59 -23.24
CA ALA A 349 29.09 -1.26 -23.82
C ALA A 349 27.77 -0.71 -24.40
N SER A 350 27.35 0.43 -23.87
CA SER A 350 26.12 1.13 -24.22
C SER A 350 26.38 2.51 -24.86
N ASN A 351 25.37 3.02 -25.56
CA ASN A 351 25.36 4.39 -26.07
C ASN A 351 24.07 5.04 -25.59
N VAL A 352 24.21 5.92 -24.60
CA VAL A 352 23.10 6.54 -23.87
C VAL A 352 23.00 8.01 -24.27
N ALA A 353 21.79 8.46 -24.58
CA ALA A 353 21.46 9.86 -24.76
C ALA A 353 20.02 10.10 -24.28
N THR A 354 19.85 10.90 -23.24
CA THR A 354 18.57 11.08 -22.52
C THR A 354 17.83 12.33 -22.97
N GLY A 355 18.52 13.45 -23.18
CA GLY A 355 18.00 14.57 -23.95
C GLY A 355 17.95 15.88 -23.19
N ALA A 356 16.75 16.32 -22.81
CA ALA A 356 16.57 17.41 -21.86
C ALA A 356 15.99 16.81 -20.57
N ASP A 357 16.01 17.59 -19.49
CA ASP A 357 15.58 17.26 -18.12
C ASP A 357 16.72 16.78 -17.23
N ASN A 358 16.43 16.62 -15.94
CA ASN A 358 17.43 16.24 -14.94
C ASN A 358 17.52 14.72 -14.90
N ASP A 359 18.44 14.15 -15.67
CA ASP A 359 18.51 12.71 -15.85
C ASP A 359 19.40 12.04 -14.79
N LEU A 360 19.00 10.86 -14.34
CA LEU A 360 19.81 9.99 -13.48
C LEU A 360 20.28 8.77 -14.28
N ILE A 361 21.58 8.71 -14.58
CA ILE A 361 22.16 7.71 -15.48
C ILE A 361 23.22 6.90 -14.74
N ASP A 362 23.07 5.58 -14.74
CA ASP A 362 24.11 4.62 -14.38
C ASP A 362 24.42 3.71 -15.57
N GLY A 363 25.64 3.79 -16.11
CA GLY A 363 26.13 2.93 -17.19
C GLY A 363 26.42 1.50 -16.76
N ASN A 364 26.54 1.25 -15.45
CA ASN A 364 26.86 -0.03 -14.81
C ASN A 364 28.23 -0.62 -15.20
N GLY A 365 28.35 -1.36 -16.30
CA GLY A 365 29.61 -1.96 -16.69
C GLY A 365 29.83 -1.93 -18.18
N GLY A 366 31.08 -1.80 -18.63
CA GLY A 366 31.38 -1.83 -20.06
C GLY A 366 32.33 -0.73 -20.51
N ILE A 367 32.00 -0.15 -21.66
CA ILE A 367 32.74 0.97 -22.27
C ILE A 367 31.64 1.83 -22.85
N ASP A 368 31.17 2.75 -22.02
CA ASP A 368 29.93 3.44 -22.24
C ASP A 368 30.18 4.81 -22.85
N ILE A 369 29.25 5.24 -23.70
CA ILE A 369 29.24 6.60 -24.23
C ILE A 369 27.94 7.22 -23.76
N ILE A 370 28.03 8.08 -22.76
CA ILE A 370 26.89 8.71 -22.10
C ILE A 370 26.89 10.20 -22.42
N ASN A 371 25.75 10.70 -22.88
CA ASN A 371 25.49 12.12 -23.09
C ASN A 371 24.12 12.47 -22.52
N ALA A 372 24.09 13.03 -21.32
CA ALA A 372 22.86 13.28 -20.57
C ALA A 372 22.03 14.39 -21.25
N GLY A 373 22.64 15.54 -21.52
CA GLY A 373 22.14 16.52 -22.47
C GLY A 373 21.89 17.87 -21.83
N ALA A 374 20.65 18.23 -21.51
CA ALA A 374 20.33 19.55 -20.98
C ALA A 374 19.46 19.45 -19.72
N GLY A 375 20.00 19.85 -18.59
CA GLY A 375 19.39 19.73 -17.27
C GLY A 375 20.50 19.59 -16.25
N ASP A 376 20.14 19.53 -14.98
CA ASP A 376 21.10 19.24 -13.90
C ASP A 376 21.20 17.71 -13.76
N ASP A 377 22.07 17.10 -14.56
CA ASP A 377 22.15 15.64 -14.73
C ASP A 377 23.04 14.96 -13.69
N THR A 378 22.73 13.72 -13.30
CA THR A 378 23.61 12.86 -12.50
C THR A 378 24.07 11.67 -13.32
N VAL A 379 25.39 11.55 -13.54
CA VAL A 379 25.98 10.55 -14.43
C VAL A 379 27.00 9.68 -13.69
N ILE A 380 26.76 8.37 -13.72
CA ILE A 380 27.67 7.32 -13.27
C ILE A 380 28.06 6.50 -14.50
N GLY A 381 29.35 6.45 -14.82
CA GLY A 381 29.85 5.63 -15.93
C GLY A 381 29.79 4.14 -15.60
N GLY A 382 30.12 3.81 -14.34
CA GLY A 382 30.22 2.44 -13.88
C GLY A 382 31.63 1.88 -14.04
N THR A 383 31.76 0.56 -14.13
CA THR A 383 33.05 -0.11 -14.34
C THR A 383 33.41 -0.15 -15.81
N GLY A 384 34.55 0.41 -16.20
CA GLY A 384 34.78 0.53 -17.62
C GLY A 384 35.90 1.47 -18.06
N LEU A 385 35.77 1.86 -19.32
CA LEU A 385 36.49 2.98 -19.91
C LEU A 385 35.40 3.86 -20.51
N ASP A 386 34.85 4.75 -19.71
CA ASP A 386 33.61 5.42 -20.11
C ASP A 386 33.89 6.84 -20.63
N LEU A 387 33.01 7.29 -21.51
CA LEU A 387 33.02 8.63 -22.07
C LEU A 387 31.73 9.34 -21.69
N LEU A 388 31.83 10.24 -20.71
CA LEU A 388 30.72 10.91 -20.07
C LEU A 388 30.64 12.37 -20.53
N THR A 389 29.43 12.83 -20.79
CA THR A 389 29.08 14.23 -21.04
C THR A 389 27.78 14.50 -20.30
N GLY A 390 27.78 15.47 -19.38
CA GLY A 390 26.56 15.96 -18.72
C GLY A 390 25.83 16.81 -19.74
N GLY A 391 26.27 18.04 -19.95
CA GLY A 391 25.97 18.81 -21.14
C GLY A 391 25.75 20.26 -20.80
N THR A 392 24.51 20.74 -20.76
CA THR A 392 24.20 22.07 -20.24
C THR A 392 23.40 21.98 -18.97
N GLY A 393 23.87 22.60 -17.90
CA GLY A 393 23.21 22.58 -16.59
C GLY A 393 24.29 22.55 -15.52
N ALA A 394 23.91 22.23 -14.29
CA ALA A 394 24.85 21.90 -13.22
C ALA A 394 24.89 20.39 -13.06
N ASP A 395 25.86 19.75 -13.69
CA ASP A 395 25.92 18.29 -13.78
C ASP A 395 26.76 17.67 -12.65
N LEU A 396 26.39 16.48 -12.18
CA LEU A 396 27.10 15.70 -11.18
C LEU A 396 27.66 14.41 -11.80
N PHE A 397 28.98 14.24 -11.78
CA PHE A 397 29.64 13.00 -12.20
C PHE A 397 30.10 12.22 -10.97
N ILE A 398 29.55 11.03 -10.76
CA ILE A 398 29.89 10.18 -9.60
C ILE A 398 30.89 9.11 -10.02
N PHE A 399 31.98 8.98 -9.26
CA PHE A 399 32.97 7.93 -9.45
C PHE A 399 33.20 7.14 -8.17
N ASN A 400 33.15 5.83 -8.31
CA ASN A 400 33.32 4.86 -7.24
C ASN A 400 34.67 4.14 -7.38
N THR A 401 35.05 3.43 -6.31
CA THR A 401 36.26 2.59 -6.36
C THR A 401 36.06 1.42 -7.31
N GLY A 402 36.93 1.30 -8.32
CA GLY A 402 36.88 0.21 -9.31
C GLY A 402 36.21 0.57 -10.63
N ASP A 403 35.75 1.81 -10.79
CA ASP A 403 35.14 2.31 -12.03
C ASP A 403 36.12 2.30 -13.20
N GLY A 404 37.42 2.36 -12.93
CA GLY A 404 38.44 2.22 -13.95
C GLY A 404 38.92 3.56 -14.48
N THR A 405 38.94 3.75 -15.79
CA THR A 405 39.58 4.94 -16.39
C THR A 405 38.64 5.67 -17.31
N ASP A 406 38.17 6.85 -16.92
CA ASP A 406 37.05 7.49 -17.58
C ASP A 406 37.40 8.86 -18.14
N PHE A 407 36.56 9.34 -19.03
CA PHE A 407 36.71 10.63 -19.70
C PHE A 407 35.45 11.45 -19.52
N VAL A 408 35.60 12.65 -18.97
CA VAL A 408 34.52 13.63 -18.91
C VAL A 408 34.77 14.70 -19.97
N LEU A 409 33.82 14.89 -20.88
CA LEU A 409 33.84 15.97 -21.87
C LEU A 409 32.92 17.10 -21.43
N GLY A 410 33.27 18.32 -21.82
CA GLY A 410 32.36 19.46 -21.66
C GLY A 410 32.34 20.11 -20.27
N PHE A 411 32.98 19.49 -19.25
CA PHE A 411 32.98 19.95 -17.87
C PHE A 411 33.16 21.47 -17.69
N GLU A 412 32.19 22.09 -17.01
CA GLU A 412 32.11 23.50 -16.67
C GLU A 412 32.43 23.75 -15.19
N SER A 413 33.69 24.06 -14.88
CA SER A 413 34.13 24.37 -13.51
C SER A 413 33.30 25.49 -12.86
N GLY A 414 32.84 25.26 -11.64
CA GLY A 414 31.94 26.10 -10.86
C GLY A 414 30.45 25.93 -11.17
N ALA A 415 30.09 25.07 -12.13
CA ALA A 415 28.73 24.62 -12.39
C ALA A 415 28.62 23.11 -12.16
N ASP A 416 29.53 22.34 -12.76
CA ASP A 416 29.55 20.88 -12.64
C ASP A 416 30.35 20.42 -11.43
N MET A 417 30.01 19.24 -10.93
CA MET A 417 30.61 18.62 -9.75
C MET A 417 31.12 17.21 -10.07
N ILE A 418 32.20 16.82 -9.38
CA ILE A 418 32.76 15.47 -9.40
C ILE A 418 32.64 14.90 -7.99
N ASP A 419 31.84 13.84 -7.84
CA ASP A 419 31.72 13.12 -6.58
C ASP A 419 32.72 11.97 -6.49
N LEU A 420 33.59 12.04 -5.48
CA LEU A 420 34.57 11.03 -5.13
C LEU A 420 34.32 10.48 -3.71
N SER A 421 33.17 10.75 -3.11
CA SER A 421 32.84 10.36 -1.74
C SER A 421 32.91 8.84 -1.53
N ASN A 422 32.56 8.06 -2.55
CA ASN A 422 32.61 6.60 -2.54
C ASN A 422 33.98 5.99 -2.88
N THR A 423 35.01 6.82 -3.08
CA THR A 423 36.39 6.37 -3.35
C THR A 423 37.22 6.17 -2.07
N GLY A 424 36.74 6.70 -0.94
CA GLY A 424 37.48 6.80 0.31
C GLY A 424 38.44 8.00 0.38
N ALA A 425 38.48 8.85 -0.65
CA ALA A 425 39.13 10.14 -0.59
C ALA A 425 38.35 11.10 0.33
N THR A 426 39.05 11.77 1.24
CA THR A 426 38.45 12.73 2.18
C THR A 426 38.73 14.18 1.80
N ASN A 427 39.67 14.43 0.90
CA ASN A 427 40.02 15.74 0.36
C ASN A 427 40.98 15.61 -0.84
N LEU A 428 41.32 16.73 -1.46
CA LEU A 428 42.26 16.81 -2.60
C LEU A 428 43.65 16.20 -2.35
N HIS A 429 44.12 16.08 -1.10
CA HIS A 429 45.45 15.49 -0.81
C HIS A 429 45.46 13.96 -0.91
N ASP A 430 44.29 13.33 -0.90
CA ASP A 430 44.17 11.87 -1.02
C ASP A 430 44.18 11.40 -2.48
N ILE A 431 44.06 12.35 -3.43
CA ILE A 431 44.05 12.09 -4.87
C ILE A 431 45.28 12.68 -5.56
N SER A 432 45.59 12.19 -6.77
CA SER A 432 46.61 12.76 -7.64
C SER A 432 45.96 13.60 -8.74
N VAL A 433 46.35 14.88 -8.86
CA VAL A 433 45.85 15.77 -9.91
C VAL A 433 47.01 16.17 -10.82
N GLU A 434 46.92 15.79 -12.09
CA GLU A 434 47.86 16.15 -13.15
C GLU A 434 47.18 17.09 -14.17
N GLN A 435 47.42 18.39 -14.03
CA GLN A 435 46.89 19.39 -14.96
C GLN A 435 47.73 19.47 -16.25
N GLY A 436 47.05 19.32 -17.38
CA GLY A 436 47.54 19.54 -18.73
C GLY A 436 47.08 20.88 -19.32
N LEU A 437 47.32 21.07 -20.62
CA LEU A 437 46.91 22.29 -21.32
C LEU A 437 45.41 22.35 -21.65
N PHE A 438 44.78 21.20 -21.84
CA PHE A 438 43.38 21.05 -22.25
C PHE A 438 42.65 19.94 -21.49
N THR A 439 43.37 19.29 -20.58
CA THR A 439 42.90 18.11 -19.85
C THR A 439 43.41 18.18 -18.43
N THR A 440 42.66 17.66 -17.48
CA THR A 440 43.10 17.41 -16.11
C THR A 440 42.85 15.95 -15.78
N THR A 441 43.91 15.23 -15.39
CA THR A 441 43.79 13.83 -14.99
C THR A 441 43.80 13.73 -13.47
N ILE A 442 42.77 13.08 -12.92
CA ILE A 442 42.54 12.88 -11.50
C ILE A 442 42.64 11.38 -11.22
N GLY A 443 43.61 10.95 -10.44
CA GLY A 443 43.71 9.57 -9.97
C GLY A 443 43.26 9.48 -8.51
N TYR A 444 42.34 8.57 -8.22
CA TYR A 444 41.70 8.46 -6.89
C TYR A 444 41.93 7.11 -6.20
N GLY A 445 42.84 6.28 -6.73
CA GLY A 445 43.35 5.08 -6.05
C GLY A 445 43.19 3.81 -6.88
N LYS A 446 43.90 2.73 -6.50
CA LYS A 446 43.83 1.38 -7.09
C LYS A 446 44.03 1.23 -8.63
N GLY A 447 44.39 2.30 -9.32
CA GLY A 447 44.54 2.31 -10.78
C GLY A 447 43.42 3.09 -11.49
N ASP A 448 42.46 3.59 -10.72
CA ASP A 448 41.30 4.32 -11.23
C ASP A 448 41.64 5.79 -11.45
N SER A 449 41.11 6.37 -12.54
CA SER A 449 41.37 7.77 -12.89
C SER A 449 40.34 8.38 -13.82
N ILE A 450 40.06 9.66 -13.65
CA ILE A 450 39.24 10.47 -14.55
C ILE A 450 40.13 11.39 -15.36
N THR A 451 39.87 11.53 -16.66
CA THR A 451 40.44 12.58 -17.49
C THR A 451 39.35 13.56 -17.92
N VAL A 452 39.35 14.74 -17.29
CA VAL A 452 38.44 15.84 -17.62
C VAL A 452 39.00 16.62 -18.79
N VAL A 453 38.25 16.70 -19.89
CA VAL A 453 38.60 17.44 -21.11
C VAL A 453 37.89 18.79 -21.11
N HIS A 454 38.46 19.76 -20.42
CA HIS A 454 37.92 21.13 -20.29
C HIS A 454 38.29 22.06 -21.47
N GLY A 455 39.15 21.61 -22.40
CA GLY A 455 39.53 22.42 -23.55
C GLY A 455 40.19 23.75 -23.13
N LEU A 456 39.70 24.87 -23.66
CA LEU A 456 40.15 26.22 -23.25
C LEU A 456 39.43 26.75 -21.99
N GLY A 457 38.46 25.99 -21.47
CA GLY A 457 37.78 26.28 -20.21
C GLY A 457 38.69 26.10 -19.00
N ASN A 458 38.17 26.44 -17.83
CA ASN A 458 38.88 26.26 -16.58
C ASN A 458 38.96 24.76 -16.25
N ALA A 459 40.11 24.33 -15.73
CA ALA A 459 40.22 23.02 -15.11
C ALA A 459 39.35 22.96 -13.85
N PRO A 460 38.93 21.75 -13.41
CA PRO A 460 38.23 21.58 -12.14
C PRO A 460 38.96 22.27 -10.98
N ALA A 461 38.22 23.02 -10.19
CA ALA A 461 38.66 23.72 -8.99
C ALA A 461 38.37 22.88 -7.74
N GLU A 462 38.91 23.28 -6.58
CA GLU A 462 38.71 22.57 -5.31
C GLU A 462 37.23 22.48 -4.91
N ASP A 463 36.45 23.52 -5.20
CA ASP A 463 35.01 23.58 -4.89
C ASP A 463 34.16 22.71 -5.84
N ASP A 464 34.75 22.12 -6.89
CA ASP A 464 34.06 21.25 -7.86
C ASP A 464 34.10 19.77 -7.44
N PHE A 465 34.62 19.44 -6.25
CA PHE A 465 34.77 18.07 -5.75
C PHE A 465 33.93 17.82 -4.50
N ILE A 466 33.29 16.66 -4.44
CA ILE A 466 32.64 16.13 -3.24
C ILE A 466 33.48 14.97 -2.70
N PHE A 467 33.80 14.99 -1.41
CA PHE A 467 34.57 13.95 -0.73
C PHE A 467 33.77 13.28 0.39
N ALA A 468 34.28 12.16 0.90
CA ALA A 468 33.59 11.35 1.91
C ALA A 468 33.28 12.12 3.21
N ASP A 469 34.15 13.07 3.60
CA ASP A 469 33.97 13.88 4.81
C ASP A 469 32.89 14.97 4.65
N ASP A 470 32.54 15.34 3.42
CA ASP A 470 31.53 16.37 3.14
C ASP A 470 30.11 15.86 3.42
N LEU A 471 29.90 14.53 3.44
CA LEU A 471 28.63 13.87 3.77
C LEU A 471 28.44 13.63 5.29
N MET A 472 29.46 13.90 6.11
CA MET A 472 29.43 13.67 7.57
C MET A 472 29.17 14.93 8.42
N MET A 473 28.84 16.07 7.79
CA MET A 473 28.48 17.33 8.46
C MET A 473 26.99 17.62 8.32
#